data_AF-A0A534GSG6-F1
#
_entry.id   AF-A0A534GSG6-F1
#
_cell.length_a   1.000
_cell.length_b   1.000
_cell.length_c   1.000
_cell.angle_alpha   90.00
_cell.angle_beta   90.00
_cell.angle_gamma   90.00
#
_symmetry.space_group_name_H-M   'P 1'
#
loop_
_entity.id
_entity.type
_entity.pdbx_description
1 polymer ?
#
loop_
_entity_poly.entity_id
_entity_poly.type
_entity_poly.pdbx_seq_one_letter_code
_entity_poly.pdbx_strand_id
1 'polypeptide(L)'
;EQALSLALSGMQSGADAALDAVERIFFYMPLQHAESREVQEESVAACRRLLSEAPQELQESFAEVLDYAERHRSIIERFGRFPHRNRLLGRASTPAEEAWLSEGAR
;
A
#
# COMPACT_ATOMS: atom_id res chain seq x y z
N GLU A 1 11.23 5.68 -5.02
CA GLU A 1 12.26 5.03 -4.17
C GLU A 1 12.58 5.83 -2.91
N GLN A 2 12.89 7.13 -3.00
CA GLN A 2 13.23 7.95 -1.83
C GLN A 2 12.14 8.00 -0.73
N ALA A 3 10.86 8.19 -1.09
CA ALA A 3 9.77 8.21 -0.11
C ALA A 3 9.60 6.89 0.65
N LEU A 4 9.76 5.74 -0.04
CA LEU A 4 9.71 4.43 0.58
C LEU A 4 10.86 4.23 1.56
N SER A 5 12.08 4.59 1.15
CA SER A 5 13.26 4.48 2.02
C SER A 5 13.10 5.30 3.30
N LEU A 6 12.58 6.53 3.20
CA LEU A 6 12.31 7.38 4.36
C LEU A 6 11.24 6.80 5.28
N ALA A 7 10.13 6.29 4.72
CA ALA A 7 9.06 5.66 5.50
C ALA A 7 9.58 4.42 6.26
N LEU A 8 10.28 3.52 5.58
CA LEU A 8 10.86 2.32 6.20
C LEU A 8 11.88 2.67 7.29
N SER A 9 12.75 3.66 7.03
CA SER A 9 13.72 4.11 8.04
C SER A 9 13.02 4.73 9.26
N GLY A 10 11.97 5.52 9.04
CA GLY A 10 11.21 6.10 10.14
C GLY A 10 10.47 5.04 10.97
N MET A 11 9.87 4.02 10.34
CA MET A 11 9.30 2.85 11.04
C MET A 11 10.35 2.12 11.88
N GLN A 12 11.54 1.88 11.33
CA GLN A 12 12.63 1.21 12.05
C GLN A 12 13.09 2.01 13.27
N SER A 13 13.06 3.34 13.19
CA SER A 13 13.39 4.23 14.31
C SER A 13 12.22 4.49 15.28
N GLY A 14 11.00 4.01 14.97
CA GLY A 14 9.79 4.29 15.72
C GLY A 14 9.27 5.72 15.59
N ALA A 15 9.70 6.47 14.57
CA ALA A 15 9.27 7.85 14.34
C ALA A 15 7.77 7.95 14.02
N ASP A 16 7.19 6.92 13.45
CA ASP A 16 5.76 6.81 13.16
C ASP A 16 4.90 6.75 14.44
N ALA A 17 5.44 6.22 15.55
CA ALA A 17 4.72 6.15 16.81
C ALA A 17 4.51 7.52 17.49
N ALA A 18 5.24 8.56 17.06
CA ALA A 18 5.07 9.93 17.56
C ALA A 18 3.94 10.70 16.84
N LEU A 19 3.38 10.13 15.77
CA LEU A 19 2.35 10.73 14.95
C LEU A 19 0.95 10.30 15.39
N ASP A 20 -0.04 11.14 15.10
CA ASP A 20 -1.43 10.74 15.28
C ASP A 20 -1.86 9.66 14.27
N ALA A 21 -3.01 9.04 14.52
CA ALA A 21 -3.49 7.91 13.73
C ALA A 21 -3.73 8.29 12.25
N VAL A 22 -4.15 9.52 11.97
CA VAL A 22 -4.43 9.99 10.61
C VAL A 22 -3.13 10.30 9.87
N GLU A 23 -2.18 10.95 10.53
CA GLU A 23 -0.84 11.23 10.02
C GLU A 23 -0.11 9.92 9.65
N ARG A 24 -0.27 8.87 10.45
CA ARG A 24 0.31 7.55 10.17
C ARG A 24 -0.23 6.90 8.90
N ILE A 25 -1.47 7.19 8.47
CA ILE A 25 -1.98 6.75 7.17
C ILE A 25 -1.10 7.28 6.05
N PHE A 26 -0.79 8.58 6.07
CA PHE A 26 0.07 9.21 5.06
C PHE A 26 1.52 8.76 5.18
N PHE A 27 1.99 8.53 6.41
CA PHE A 27 3.31 7.97 6.67
C PHE A 27 3.49 6.60 6.00
N TYR A 28 2.47 5.74 6.03
CA TYR A 28 2.53 4.39 5.45
C TYR A 28 2.20 4.34 3.94
N MET A 29 1.64 5.41 3.36
CA MET A 29 1.27 5.46 1.93
C MET A 29 2.41 5.10 0.96
N PRO A 30 3.69 5.46 1.18
CA PRO A 30 4.79 5.03 0.32
C PRO A 30 4.93 3.51 0.22
N LEU A 31 4.56 2.75 1.26
CA LEU A 31 4.62 1.29 1.24
C LEU A 31 3.55 0.72 0.29
N GLN A 32 2.31 1.23 0.35
CA GLN A 32 1.21 0.81 -0.53
C GLN A 32 1.54 1.01 -2.02
N HIS A 33 2.38 2.00 -2.34
CA HIS A 33 2.75 2.32 -3.72
C HIS A 33 3.99 1.57 -4.24
N ALA A 34 4.63 0.76 -3.41
CA ALA A 34 5.82 0.00 -3.79
C ALA A 34 5.47 -1.26 -4.60
N GLU A 35 6.21 -1.52 -5.68
CA GLU A 35 6.13 -2.77 -6.45
C GLU A 35 7.08 -3.82 -5.85
N SER A 36 6.87 -4.17 -4.57
CA SER A 36 7.64 -5.19 -3.83
C SER A 36 6.71 -5.97 -2.91
N ARG A 37 6.75 -7.31 -2.99
CA ARG A 37 5.90 -8.19 -2.18
C ARG A 37 6.17 -8.01 -0.68
N GLU A 38 7.44 -8.01 -0.29
CA GLU A 38 7.86 -7.83 1.11
C GLU A 38 7.34 -6.51 1.67
N VAL A 39 7.45 -5.42 0.89
CA VAL A 39 6.96 -4.10 1.32
C VAL A 39 5.42 -4.06 1.41
N GLN A 40 4.72 -4.79 0.55
CA GLN A 40 3.26 -4.87 0.62
C GLN A 40 2.78 -5.65 1.85
N GLU A 41 3.50 -6.69 2.29
CA GLU A 41 3.21 -7.35 3.57
C GLU A 41 3.39 -6.39 4.74
N GLU A 42 4.49 -5.62 4.77
CA GLU A 42 4.72 -4.59 5.78
C GLU A 42 3.63 -3.51 5.75
N SER A 43 3.18 -3.11 4.56
CA SER A 43 2.08 -2.16 4.41
C SER A 43 0.79 -2.67 5.07
N VAL A 44 0.42 -3.92 4.81
CA VAL A 44 -0.78 -4.55 5.38
C VAL A 44 -0.63 -4.70 6.90
N ALA A 45 0.56 -5.12 7.38
CA ALA A 45 0.83 -5.23 8.81
C ALA A 45 0.74 -3.87 9.54
N ALA A 46 1.27 -2.80 8.94
CA ALA A 46 1.19 -1.45 9.46
C ALA A 46 -0.26 -0.95 9.51
N CYS A 47 -1.04 -1.11 8.43
CA CYS A 47 -2.45 -0.71 8.40
C CYS A 47 -3.32 -1.52 9.36
N ARG A 48 -3.04 -2.81 9.56
CA ARG A 48 -3.76 -3.64 10.54
C ARG A 48 -3.53 -3.18 11.97
N ARG A 49 -2.28 -2.83 12.30
CA ARG A 49 -1.93 -2.25 13.61
C ARG A 49 -2.65 -0.92 13.80
N LEU A 50 -2.62 -0.08 12.77
CA LEU A 50 -3.27 1.22 12.80
C LEU A 50 -4.79 1.11 13.03
N LEU A 51 -5.45 0.16 12.38
CA LEU A 51 -6.87 -0.16 12.63
C LEU A 51 -7.11 -0.60 14.09
N SER A 52 -6.23 -1.44 14.65
CA SER A 52 -6.38 -1.90 16.04
C SER A 52 -6.21 -0.77 17.08
N GLU A 53 -5.49 0.30 16.70
CA GLU A 53 -5.21 1.47 17.55
C GLU A 53 -6.19 2.63 17.28
N ALA A 54 -7.05 2.52 16.26
CA ALA A 54 -7.90 3.61 15.81
C ALA A 54 -9.04 3.91 16.81
N PRO A 55 -9.36 5.20 17.06
CA PRO A 55 -10.54 5.59 17.82
C PRO A 55 -11.81 4.95 17.26
N GLN A 56 -12.78 4.66 18.12
CA GLN A 56 -14.01 3.96 17.73
C GLN A 56 -14.77 4.70 16.62
N GLU A 57 -14.76 6.03 16.66
CA GLU A 57 -15.43 6.92 15.70
C GLU A 57 -14.79 6.88 14.31
N LEU A 58 -13.54 6.40 14.20
CA LEU A 58 -12.78 6.33 12.95
C LEU A 58 -12.55 4.88 12.49
N GLN A 59 -13.03 3.87 13.22
CA GLN A 59 -12.81 2.46 12.89
C GLN A 59 -13.18 2.11 11.44
N GLU A 60 -14.30 2.61 10.94
CA GLU A 60 -14.73 2.37 9.55
C GLU A 60 -13.74 2.94 8.54
N SER A 61 -13.30 4.19 8.72
CA SER A 61 -12.31 4.81 7.82
C SER A 61 -10.96 4.08 7.84
N PHE A 62 -10.55 3.58 9.01
CA PHE A 62 -9.30 2.83 9.12
C PHE A 62 -9.43 1.40 8.57
N ALA A 63 -10.63 0.82 8.59
CA ALA A 63 -10.91 -0.45 7.94
C ALA A 63 -10.84 -0.31 6.42
N GLU A 64 -11.32 0.81 5.86
CA GLU A 64 -11.15 1.13 4.44
C GLU A 64 -9.66 1.27 4.07
N VAL A 65 -8.85 1.92 4.91
CA VAL A 65 -7.39 2.02 4.69
C VAL A 65 -6.74 0.63 4.63
N LEU A 66 -7.14 -0.29 5.50
CA LEU A 66 -6.66 -1.67 5.47
C LEU A 66 -7.12 -2.40 4.20
N ASP A 67 -8.39 -2.26 3.78
CA ASP A 67 -8.90 -2.85 2.53
C ASP A 67 -8.06 -2.39 1.32
N TYR A 68 -7.76 -1.09 1.24
CA TYR A 68 -6.89 -0.57 0.19
C TYR A 68 -5.50 -1.21 0.22
N ALA A 69 -4.87 -1.33 1.39
CA ALA A 69 -3.56 -1.97 1.51
C ALA A 69 -3.59 -3.45 1.06
N GLU A 70 -4.63 -4.20 1.45
CA GLU A 70 -4.80 -5.61 1.07
C GLU A 70 -5.03 -5.77 -0.44
N ARG A 71 -5.78 -4.85 -1.06
CA ARG A 71 -5.95 -4.80 -2.52
C ARG A 71 -4.65 -4.52 -3.25
N HIS A 72 -3.86 -3.54 -2.82
CA HIS A 72 -2.53 -3.28 -3.41
C HIS A 72 -1.62 -4.51 -3.29
N ARG A 73 -1.58 -5.13 -2.11
CA ARG A 73 -0.83 -6.37 -1.88
C ARG A 73 -1.27 -7.49 -2.82
N SER A 74 -2.57 -7.69 -3.02
CA SER A 74 -3.08 -8.73 -3.93
C SER A 74 -2.66 -8.52 -5.39
N ILE A 75 -2.60 -7.27 -5.86
CA ILE A 75 -2.15 -6.93 -7.22
C ILE A 75 -0.66 -7.25 -7.36
N ILE A 76 0.16 -6.85 -6.38
CA ILE A 76 1.60 -7.13 -6.37
C ILE A 76 1.89 -8.62 -6.20
N GLU A 77 1.10 -9.36 -5.42
CA GLU A 77 1.23 -10.81 -5.32
C GLU A 77 0.96 -11.47 -6.69
N ARG A 78 -0.12 -11.05 -7.38
CA ARG A 78 -0.53 -11.61 -8.67
C ARG A 78 0.44 -11.26 -9.81
N PHE A 79 0.89 -10.02 -9.92
CA PHE A 79 1.61 -9.52 -11.09
C PHE A 79 3.06 -9.09 -10.81
N GLY A 80 3.47 -8.99 -9.55
CA GLY A 80 4.78 -8.46 -9.14
C GLY A 80 4.94 -6.94 -9.32
N ARG A 81 3.94 -6.26 -9.88
CA ARG A 81 3.94 -4.83 -10.22
C ARG A 81 2.50 -4.34 -10.37
N PHE A 82 2.30 -3.03 -10.53
CA PHE A 82 0.99 -2.43 -10.82
C PHE A 82 0.77 -2.30 -12.33
N PRO A 83 -0.10 -3.13 -12.96
CA PRO A 83 -0.25 -3.12 -14.41
C PRO A 83 -0.79 -1.81 -14.97
N HIS A 84 -1.59 -1.07 -14.20
CA HIS A 84 -2.12 0.24 -14.61
C HIS A 84 -1.00 1.27 -14.85
N ARG A 85 0.20 1.06 -14.29
CA ARG A 85 1.39 1.92 -14.51
C ARG A 85 2.17 1.56 -15.78
N ASN A 86 1.91 0.40 -16.39
CA ASN A 86 2.72 -0.12 -17.50
C ASN A 86 2.87 0.88 -18.64
N ARG A 87 1.75 1.46 -19.10
CA ARG A 87 1.77 2.46 -20.19
C ARG A 87 2.61 3.68 -19.84
N LEU A 88 2.45 4.21 -18.62
CA LEU A 88 3.15 5.42 -18.18
C LEU A 88 4.66 5.18 -18.02
N LEU A 89 5.04 3.95 -17.64
CA LEU A 89 6.44 3.54 -17.45
C LEU A 89 7.06 2.88 -18.70
N GLY A 90 6.37 2.87 -19.84
CA GLY A 90 6.86 2.27 -21.09
C GLY A 90 7.04 0.74 -21.05
N ARG A 91 6.32 0.05 -20.16
CA ARG A 91 6.37 -1.42 -20.01
C ARG A 91 5.32 -2.08 -20.89
N ALA A 92 5.67 -3.19 -21.53
CA ALA A 92 4.70 -4.06 -22.18
C ALA A 92 3.86 -4.80 -21.11
N SER A 93 2.54 -4.82 -21.31
CA SER A 93 1.64 -5.65 -20.51
C SER A 93 1.65 -7.09 -21.02
N THR A 94 1.52 -8.04 -20.11
CA THR A 94 1.25 -9.45 -20.45
C THR A 94 -0.22 -9.63 -20.81
N PRO A 95 -0.62 -10.71 -21.50
CA PRO A 95 -2.03 -10.98 -21.80
C PRO A 95 -2.91 -11.04 -20.54
N ALA A 96 -2.38 -11.56 -19.43
CA ALA A 96 -3.11 -11.61 -18.16
C ALA A 96 -3.32 -10.22 -17.54
N GLU A 97 -2.32 -9.33 -17.67
CA GLU A 97 -2.42 -7.94 -17.24
C GLU A 97 -3.41 -7.15 -18.12
N GLU A 98 -3.41 -7.38 -19.44
CA GLU A 98 -4.34 -6.73 -20.37
C GLU A 98 -5.79 -7.13 -20.12
N ALA A 99 -6.06 -8.42 -19.93
CA ALA A 99 -7.37 -8.92 -19.58
C ALA A 99 -7.86 -8.27 -18.27
N TRP A 100 -7.01 -8.25 -17.23
CA TRP A 100 -7.34 -7.64 -15.95
C TRP A 100 -7.63 -6.14 -16.06
N LEU A 101 -6.84 -5.38 -16.83
CA LEU A 101 -7.07 -3.96 -17.07
C LEU A 101 -8.37 -3.68 -17.86
N SER A 102 -8.75 -4.58 -18.76
CA SER A 102 -9.96 -4.44 -19.59
C SER A 102 -11.27 -4.52 -18.79
N GLU A 103 -11.23 -5.16 -17.62
CA GLU A 103 -12.36 -5.27 -16.68
C GLU A 103 -12.54 -4.00 -15.82
N GLY A 104 -11.76 -2.94 -16.08
CA GLY A 104 -11.82 -1.66 -15.36
C GLY A 104 -10.99 -1.63 -14.07
N ALA A 105 -10.15 -2.65 -13.86
CA ALA A 105 -9.34 -2.78 -12.66
C ALA A 105 -8.26 -1.69 -12.56
N ARG A 106 -8.01 -1.23 -11.33
CA ARG A 106 -7.03 -0.19 -10.98
C ARG A 106 -6.29 -0.59 -9.72
#